data_AF-Q0W0W4-F1
#
_entry.id   AF-Q0W0W4-F1
#
_cell.length_a   1.000
_cell.length_b   1.000
_cell.length_c   1.000
_cell.angle_alpha   90.00
_cell.angle_beta   90.00
_cell.angle_gamma   90.00
#
_symmetry.space_group_name_H-M   'P 1'
#
loop_
_entity.id
_entity.type
_entity.pdbx_description
1 polymer ?
#
loop_
_entity_poly.entity_id
_entity_poly.type
_entity_poly.pdbx_seq_one_letter_code
_entity_poly.pdbx_strand_id
1 'polypeptide(L)'
;MSGKNFQIFSLVARITLKRELAQELADEINRFSVYDLQYVSARLEKDISDLPSPYREKIRPYFMEQYFGRYNRIMTMRGSGELEKIEGEIKDPELFRDFCRMITARYPDRELQDEPEEYTQGSPFNSLFYYLISIFYMFVLDEPGHPAGMPFPGGFTVREHDGVVYCPIRDKEKDVEYSICNFCPAKQDDEF
;
A
#
# COMPACT_ATOMS: atom_id res chain seq x y z
N MET A 1 -2.63 10.16 23.84
CA MET A 1 -2.02 9.70 22.56
C MET A 1 -2.98 8.66 22.02
N SER A 2 -3.62 8.92 20.88
CA SER A 2 -4.55 7.97 20.27
C SER A 2 -3.72 6.92 19.52
N GLY A 3 -3.98 5.64 19.77
CA GLY A 3 -3.26 4.53 19.13
C GLY A 3 -3.50 4.51 17.62
N LYS A 4 -2.56 3.93 16.88
CA LYS A 4 -2.72 3.64 15.45
C LYS A 4 -3.77 2.55 15.32
N ASN A 5 -4.79 2.72 14.48
CA ASN A 5 -5.86 1.72 14.40
C ASN A 5 -6.40 1.57 12.99
N PHE A 6 -7.09 0.45 12.75
CA PHE A 6 -7.71 0.16 11.45
C PHE A 6 -9.03 0.90 11.23
N GLN A 7 -9.52 1.67 12.21
CA GLN A 7 -10.77 2.44 12.07
C GLN A 7 -10.63 3.57 11.05
N ILE A 8 -9.40 4.02 10.74
CA ILE A 8 -9.13 4.96 9.66
C ILE A 8 -9.80 4.54 8.34
N PHE A 9 -9.81 3.25 8.00
CA PHE A 9 -10.43 2.76 6.77
C PHE A 9 -11.96 2.92 6.76
N SER A 10 -12.61 2.77 7.92
CA SER A 10 -14.04 3.08 8.07
C SER A 10 -14.31 4.58 7.97
N LEU A 11 -13.42 5.40 8.53
CA LEU A 11 -13.55 6.87 8.53
C LEU A 11 -13.41 7.46 7.13
N VAL A 12 -12.43 6.99 6.35
CA VAL A 12 -12.16 7.51 5.00
C VAL A 12 -13.08 6.93 3.92
N ALA A 13 -13.77 5.80 4.17
CA ALA A 13 -14.65 5.14 3.19
C ALA A 13 -15.80 6.03 2.67
N ARG A 14 -16.12 7.12 3.37
CA ARG A 14 -17.15 8.10 2.97
C ARG A 14 -16.60 9.29 2.17
N ILE A 15 -15.28 9.43 2.06
CA ILE A 15 -14.63 10.51 1.33
C ILE A 15 -14.79 10.26 -0.17
N THR A 16 -15.11 11.32 -0.92
CA THR A 16 -15.23 11.28 -2.38
C THR A 16 -14.16 12.08 -3.10
N LEU A 17 -13.58 13.09 -2.43
CA LEU A 17 -12.58 13.97 -3.00
C LEU A 17 -11.16 13.48 -2.70
N LYS A 18 -10.31 13.46 -3.74
CA LYS A 18 -8.94 12.97 -3.62
C LYS A 18 -8.10 13.76 -2.63
N ARG A 19 -8.24 15.09 -2.61
CA ARG A 19 -7.52 15.96 -1.66
C ARG A 19 -7.83 15.62 -0.20
N GLU A 20 -9.10 15.35 0.10
CA GLU A 20 -9.56 15.08 1.47
C GLU A 20 -9.03 13.71 1.91
N LEU A 21 -9.09 12.73 1.01
CA LEU A 21 -8.51 11.41 1.24
C LEU A 21 -6.99 11.50 1.44
N ALA A 22 -6.30 12.29 0.62
CA ALA A 22 -4.87 12.47 0.69
C ALA A 22 -4.43 13.06 2.04
N GLN A 23 -5.15 14.07 2.53
CA GLN A 23 -4.88 14.71 3.82
C GLN A 23 -5.05 13.73 4.98
N GLU A 24 -6.21 13.05 5.06
CA GLU A 24 -6.50 12.10 6.14
C GLU A 24 -5.48 10.94 6.19
N LEU A 25 -5.15 10.38 5.02
CA LEU A 25 -4.15 9.31 4.93
C LEU A 25 -2.74 9.80 5.28
N ALA A 26 -2.33 10.96 4.77
CA ALA A 26 -1.00 11.50 5.03
C ALA A 26 -0.83 11.86 6.51
N ASP A 27 -1.87 12.36 7.17
CA ASP A 27 -1.85 12.61 8.61
C ASP A 27 -1.75 11.32 9.40
N GLU A 28 -2.48 10.26 9.04
CA GLU A 28 -2.36 8.96 9.71
C GLU A 28 -0.98 8.31 9.49
N ILE A 29 -0.44 8.39 8.26
CA ILE A 29 0.92 7.93 7.94
C ILE A 29 1.98 8.71 8.73
N ASN A 30 1.80 10.02 8.91
CA ASN A 30 2.73 10.87 9.65
C ASN A 30 2.76 10.56 11.16
N ARG A 31 1.83 9.75 11.68
CA ARG A 31 1.85 9.28 13.08
C ARG A 31 2.80 8.11 13.31
N PHE A 32 3.36 7.51 12.25
CA PHE A 32 4.43 6.54 12.37
C PHE A 32 5.72 7.26 12.78
N SER A 33 6.16 7.01 14.01
CA SER A 33 7.43 7.49 14.55
C SER A 33 8.61 6.82 13.85
N VAL A 34 9.81 7.35 14.08
CA VAL A 34 11.05 6.71 13.57
C VAL A 34 11.18 5.27 14.07
N TYR A 35 10.78 4.98 15.31
CA TYR A 35 10.82 3.62 15.87
C TYR A 35 9.83 2.69 15.16
N ASP A 36 8.64 3.19 14.84
CA ASP A 36 7.64 2.45 14.06
C ASP A 36 8.18 2.09 12.66
N LEU A 37 8.81 3.06 11.99
CA LEU A 37 9.40 2.86 10.67
C LEU A 37 10.58 1.89 10.71
N GLN A 38 11.39 1.93 11.77
CA GLN A 38 12.45 0.95 12.00
C GLN A 38 11.90 -0.46 12.18
N TYR A 39 10.79 -0.62 12.91
CA TYR A 39 10.13 -1.91 13.06
C TYR A 39 9.60 -2.44 11.71
N VAL A 40 8.90 -1.59 10.95
CA VAL A 40 8.42 -1.94 9.60
C VAL A 40 9.59 -2.36 8.71
N SER A 41 10.70 -1.61 8.76
CA SER A 41 11.91 -1.87 7.97
C SER A 41 12.54 -3.21 8.34
N ALA A 42 12.76 -3.48 9.63
CA ALA A 42 13.35 -4.73 10.10
C ALA A 42 12.51 -5.94 9.69
N ARG A 43 11.19 -5.82 9.73
CA ARG A 43 10.28 -6.87 9.29
C ARG A 43 10.32 -7.10 7.78
N LEU A 44 10.26 -6.02 6.99
CA LEU A 44 10.37 -6.09 5.53
C LEU A 44 11.70 -6.73 5.12
N GLU A 45 12.79 -6.35 5.78
CA GLU A 45 14.11 -6.94 5.59
C GLU A 45 14.13 -8.44 5.92
N LYS A 46 13.46 -8.86 6.99
CA LYS A 46 13.32 -10.28 7.33
C LYS A 46 12.57 -11.04 6.23
N ASP A 47 11.43 -10.51 5.79
CA ASP A 47 10.60 -11.13 4.74
C ASP A 47 11.37 -11.24 3.42
N ILE A 48 12.15 -10.21 3.05
CA ILE A 48 13.06 -10.26 1.88
C ILE A 48 14.15 -11.30 2.10
N SER A 49 14.76 -11.36 3.29
CA SER A 49 15.89 -12.25 3.58
C SER A 49 15.56 -13.73 3.38
N ASP A 50 14.29 -14.10 3.61
CA ASP A 50 13.76 -15.46 3.48
C ASP A 50 13.48 -15.87 2.02
N LEU A 51 13.54 -14.92 1.07
CA LEU A 51 13.39 -15.21 -0.36
C LEU A 51 14.65 -15.86 -0.95
N PRO A 52 14.51 -16.74 -1.95
CA PRO A 52 15.65 -17.37 -2.61
C PRO A 52 16.41 -16.38 -3.51
N SER A 53 17.73 -16.57 -3.58
CA SER A 53 18.55 -15.94 -4.62
C SER A 53 18.28 -16.60 -5.99
N PRO A 54 18.29 -15.87 -7.13
CA PRO A 54 18.58 -14.44 -7.28
C PRO A 54 17.36 -13.52 -7.13
N TYR A 55 16.18 -14.07 -6.83
CA TYR A 55 14.95 -13.28 -6.76
C TYR A 55 15.01 -12.24 -5.65
N ARG A 56 15.51 -12.62 -4.48
CA ARG A 56 15.72 -11.73 -3.34
C ARG A 56 16.49 -10.46 -3.69
N GLU A 57 17.61 -10.60 -4.38
CA GLU A 57 18.46 -9.45 -4.74
C GLU A 57 17.74 -8.53 -5.73
N LYS A 58 16.94 -9.10 -6.64
CA LYS A 58 16.19 -8.34 -7.64
C LYS A 58 14.96 -7.62 -7.06
N ILE A 59 14.22 -8.25 -6.14
CA ILE A 59 12.97 -7.70 -5.59
C ILE A 59 13.21 -6.66 -4.49
N ARG A 60 14.31 -6.78 -3.74
CA ARG A 60 14.68 -5.89 -2.63
C ARG A 60 14.51 -4.39 -2.94
N PRO A 61 15.09 -3.82 -4.02
CA PRO A 61 14.94 -2.39 -4.30
C PRO A 61 13.47 -1.99 -4.53
N TYR A 62 12.66 -2.85 -5.13
CA TYR A 62 11.24 -2.57 -5.36
C TYR A 62 10.42 -2.58 -4.08
N PHE A 63 10.69 -3.49 -3.15
CA PHE A 63 10.04 -3.48 -1.83
C PHE A 63 10.43 -2.23 -1.03
N MET A 64 11.71 -1.84 -1.06
CA MET A 64 12.16 -0.60 -0.39
C MET A 64 11.49 0.64 -0.99
N GLU A 65 11.39 0.71 -2.31
CA GLU A 65 10.72 1.80 -3.00
C GLU A 65 9.22 1.81 -2.67
N GLN A 66 8.55 0.67 -2.75
CA GLN A 66 7.12 0.51 -2.48
C GLN A 66 6.74 0.91 -1.05
N TYR A 67 7.59 0.69 -0.06
CA TYR A 67 7.32 1.08 1.33
C TYR A 67 7.86 2.48 1.63
N PHE A 68 9.19 2.63 1.60
CA PHE A 68 9.86 3.82 2.12
C PHE A 68 10.03 4.92 1.08
N GLY A 69 10.28 4.57 -0.19
CA GLY A 69 10.26 5.56 -1.28
C GLY A 69 8.90 6.23 -1.36
N ARG A 70 7.83 5.42 -1.32
CA ARG A 70 6.46 5.89 -1.32
C ARG A 70 6.09 6.73 -0.11
N TYR A 71 6.46 6.28 1.08
CA TYR A 71 6.30 7.06 2.32
C TYR A 71 6.97 8.44 2.20
N ASN A 72 8.23 8.48 1.77
CA ASN A 72 8.99 9.73 1.64
C ASN A 72 8.33 10.69 0.65
N ARG A 73 7.81 10.18 -0.48
CA ARG A 73 7.05 10.99 -1.44
C ARG A 73 5.79 11.57 -0.81
N ILE A 74 4.99 10.78 -0.08
CA ILE A 74 3.80 11.29 0.62
C ILE A 74 4.18 12.38 1.62
N MET A 75 5.23 12.16 2.44
CA MET A 75 5.69 13.16 3.41
C MET A 75 6.21 14.43 2.75
N THR A 76 6.86 14.31 1.59
CA THR A 76 7.31 15.46 0.79
C THR A 76 6.13 16.24 0.26
N MET A 77 5.14 15.57 -0.35
CA MET A 77 3.92 16.21 -0.84
C MET A 77 3.15 16.93 0.27
N ARG A 78 3.09 16.33 1.47
CA ARG A 78 2.51 16.94 2.67
C ARG A 78 3.27 18.19 3.10
N GLY A 79 4.60 18.12 3.14
CA GLY A 79 5.45 19.23 3.56
C GLY A 79 5.51 20.40 2.56
N SER A 80 5.33 20.13 1.27
CA SER A 80 5.37 21.14 0.19
C SER A 80 4.01 21.78 -0.11
N GLY A 81 2.93 21.32 0.53
CA GLY A 81 1.57 21.77 0.23
C GLY A 81 1.06 21.31 -1.14
N GLU A 82 1.53 20.15 -1.61
CA GLU A 82 1.04 19.54 -2.86
C GLU A 82 -0.27 18.79 -2.67
N LEU A 83 -0.57 18.31 -1.46
CA LEU A 83 -1.81 17.58 -1.17
C LEU A 83 -3.06 18.45 -1.41
N GLU A 84 -2.98 19.74 -1.10
CA GLU A 84 -4.04 20.73 -1.30
C GLU A 84 -4.33 21.00 -2.78
N LYS A 85 -3.36 20.71 -3.65
CA LYS A 85 -3.46 20.92 -5.10
C LYS A 85 -3.97 19.67 -5.83
N ILE A 86 -4.21 18.57 -5.12
CA ILE A 86 -4.79 17.37 -5.71
C ILE A 86 -6.25 17.67 -6.07
N GLU A 87 -6.58 17.53 -7.35
CA GLU A 87 -7.92 17.79 -7.86
C GLU A 87 -8.67 16.50 -8.17
N GLY A 88 -9.99 16.61 -8.27
CA GLY A 88 -10.88 15.54 -8.72
C GLY A 88 -11.42 14.62 -7.61
N GLU A 89 -12.32 13.76 -8.06
CA GLU A 89 -12.97 12.74 -7.26
C GLU A 89 -12.24 11.40 -7.39
N ILE A 90 -12.49 10.50 -6.44
CA ILE A 90 -12.04 9.11 -6.52
C ILE A 90 -12.67 8.48 -7.77
N LYS A 91 -11.83 7.96 -8.68
CA LYS A 91 -12.26 7.47 -10.01
C LYS A 91 -13.30 6.35 -9.93
N ASP A 92 -13.12 5.43 -8.98
CA ASP A 92 -14.06 4.34 -8.71
C ASP A 92 -14.42 4.32 -7.22
N PRO A 93 -15.48 5.03 -6.82
CA PRO A 93 -15.89 5.10 -5.41
C PRO A 93 -16.35 3.76 -4.84
N GLU A 94 -16.84 2.83 -5.66
CA GLU A 94 -17.27 1.52 -5.19
C GLU A 94 -16.07 0.63 -4.90
N LEU A 95 -15.11 0.55 -5.83
CA LEU A 95 -13.86 -0.18 -5.64
C LEU A 95 -13.07 0.35 -4.44
N PHE A 96 -13.06 1.67 -4.24
CA PHE A 96 -12.47 2.30 -3.06
C PHE A 96 -13.16 1.86 -1.76
N ARG A 97 -14.50 1.87 -1.72
CA ARG A 97 -15.24 1.39 -0.55
C ARG A 97 -14.99 -0.10 -0.30
N ASP A 98 -14.87 -0.90 -1.34
CA ASP A 98 -14.53 -2.32 -1.21
C ASP A 98 -13.14 -2.54 -0.64
N PHE A 99 -12.15 -1.73 -1.03
CA PHE A 99 -10.82 -1.75 -0.44
C PHE A 99 -10.90 -1.49 1.07
N CYS A 100 -11.63 -0.45 1.49
CA CYS A 100 -11.84 -0.16 2.90
C CYS A 100 -12.57 -1.31 3.62
N ARG A 101 -13.65 -1.84 3.02
CA ARG A 101 -14.42 -2.96 3.57
C ARG A 101 -13.55 -4.19 3.80
N MET A 102 -12.72 -4.57 2.83
CA MET A 102 -11.79 -5.69 2.94
C MET A 102 -10.90 -5.58 4.18
N ILE A 103 -10.32 -4.40 4.42
CA ILE A 103 -9.42 -4.19 5.56
C ILE A 103 -10.18 -4.21 6.88
N THR A 104 -11.33 -3.54 6.94
CA THR A 104 -12.19 -3.53 8.15
C THR A 104 -12.71 -4.92 8.49
N ALA A 105 -12.98 -5.77 7.49
CA ALA A 105 -13.36 -7.17 7.71
C ALA A 105 -12.19 -8.02 8.22
N ARG A 106 -10.95 -7.75 7.77
CA ARG A 106 -9.74 -8.44 8.25
C ARG A 106 -9.38 -8.08 9.69
N TYR A 107 -9.58 -6.82 10.06
CA TYR A 107 -9.17 -6.26 11.35
C TYR A 107 -10.33 -5.52 12.05
N PRO A 108 -11.41 -6.23 12.43
CA PRO A 108 -12.57 -5.60 13.05
C PRO A 108 -12.18 -5.02 14.41
N ASP A 109 -12.45 -3.73 14.62
CA ASP A 109 -12.22 -2.99 15.87
C ASP A 109 -10.82 -3.14 16.47
N ARG A 110 -9.81 -3.41 15.63
CA ARG A 110 -8.44 -3.62 16.10
C ARG A 110 -7.71 -2.29 16.30
N GLU A 111 -7.46 -1.96 17.55
CA GLU A 111 -6.45 -0.98 17.93
C GLU A 111 -5.08 -1.68 18.01
N LEU A 112 -4.06 -1.06 17.42
CA LEU A 112 -2.69 -1.54 17.61
C LEU A 112 -2.21 -1.09 18.98
N GLN A 113 -1.62 -2.01 19.73
CA GLN A 113 -0.92 -1.68 20.96
C GLN A 113 0.36 -0.89 20.62
N ASP A 114 0.81 -0.06 21.56
CA ASP A 114 2.00 0.79 21.37
C ASP A 114 3.27 -0.06 21.16
N GLU A 115 3.29 -1.30 21.65
CA GLU A 115 4.33 -2.27 21.36
C GLU A 115 3.89 -3.18 20.21
N PRO A 116 4.71 -3.34 19.15
CA PRO A 116 4.41 -4.30 18.11
C PRO A 116 4.31 -5.70 18.72
N GLU A 117 3.17 -6.36 18.48
CA GLU A 117 3.00 -7.78 18.80
C GLU A 117 4.17 -8.60 18.20
N GLU A 118 4.46 -9.76 18.80
CA GLU A 118 5.56 -10.66 18.43
C GLU A 118 5.82 -10.71 16.92
N TYR A 119 7.10 -10.83 16.53
CA TYR A 119 7.63 -10.86 15.16
C TYR A 119 7.07 -12.02 14.30
N THR A 120 5.76 -12.03 14.06
CA THR A 120 5.02 -13.05 13.32
C THR A 120 4.76 -12.55 11.88
N GLN A 121 4.74 -13.49 10.93
CA GLN A 121 4.30 -13.16 9.56
C GLN A 121 2.88 -12.62 9.59
N GLY A 122 2.62 -11.53 8.87
CA GLY A 122 1.31 -10.89 8.84
C GLY A 122 1.03 -9.97 10.03
N SER A 123 2.07 -9.41 10.67
CA SER A 123 1.93 -8.40 11.72
C SER A 123 0.90 -7.33 11.32
N PRO A 124 -0.15 -7.12 12.12
CA PRO A 124 -1.16 -6.09 11.89
C PRO A 124 -0.54 -4.70 11.75
N PHE A 125 0.57 -4.45 12.46
CA PHE A 125 1.29 -3.18 12.40
C PHE A 125 1.85 -2.90 10.99
N ASN A 126 2.59 -3.86 10.44
CA ASN A 126 3.12 -3.78 9.08
C ASN A 126 2.01 -3.74 8.04
N SER A 127 0.93 -4.47 8.28
CA SER A 127 -0.23 -4.50 7.40
C SER A 127 -0.91 -3.13 7.33
N LEU A 128 -1.08 -2.44 8.48
CA LEU A 128 -1.63 -1.08 8.52
C LEU A 128 -0.79 -0.13 7.66
N PHE A 129 0.54 -0.10 7.88
CA PHE A 129 1.44 0.75 7.10
C PHE A 129 1.33 0.45 5.59
N TYR A 130 1.38 -0.83 5.22
CA TYR A 130 1.27 -1.27 3.83
C TYR A 130 -0.04 -0.84 3.18
N TYR A 131 -1.18 -1.02 3.86
CA TYR A 131 -2.48 -0.64 3.30
C TYR A 131 -2.66 0.88 3.22
N LEU A 132 -2.13 1.66 4.17
CA LEU A 132 -2.14 3.12 4.12
C LEU A 132 -1.33 3.66 2.93
N ILE A 133 -0.15 3.09 2.68
CA ILE A 133 0.64 3.45 1.49
C ILE A 133 -0.10 3.03 0.21
N SER A 134 -0.66 1.82 0.19
CA SER A 134 -1.33 1.27 -1.00
C SER A 134 -2.58 2.07 -1.38
N ILE A 135 -3.45 2.39 -0.42
CA ILE A 135 -4.67 3.16 -0.67
C ILE A 135 -4.37 4.58 -1.16
N PHE A 136 -3.32 5.21 -0.62
CA PHE A 136 -2.88 6.52 -1.10
C PHE A 136 -2.49 6.43 -2.58
N TYR A 137 -1.59 5.53 -2.94
CA TYR A 137 -1.14 5.43 -4.32
C TYR A 137 -2.27 5.05 -5.28
N MET A 138 -3.11 4.11 -4.90
CA MET A 138 -4.13 3.55 -5.79
C MET A 138 -5.34 4.46 -6.00
N PHE A 139 -5.77 5.20 -4.98
CA PHE A 139 -7.01 6.00 -5.06
C PHE A 139 -6.79 7.50 -5.03
N VAL A 140 -5.65 7.98 -4.48
CA VAL A 140 -5.26 9.39 -4.57
C VAL A 140 -4.50 9.62 -5.86
N LEU A 141 -3.40 8.88 -6.08
CA LEU A 141 -2.49 9.09 -7.22
C LEU A 141 -2.88 8.30 -8.49
N ASP A 142 -3.82 7.36 -8.39
CA ASP A 142 -4.16 6.40 -9.46
C ASP A 142 -2.97 5.54 -9.95
N GLU A 143 -1.98 5.35 -9.09
CA GLU A 143 -0.78 4.57 -9.36
C GLU A 143 -0.97 3.11 -8.91
N PRO A 144 -0.34 2.14 -9.59
CA PRO A 144 -0.47 0.73 -9.25
C PRO A 144 0.11 0.41 -7.88
N GLY A 145 -0.40 -0.65 -7.24
CA GLY A 145 0.13 -1.17 -5.98
C GLY A 145 1.61 -1.57 -6.07
N HIS A 146 2.03 -2.08 -7.23
CA HIS A 146 3.40 -2.50 -7.54
C HIS A 146 3.95 -1.69 -8.73
N PRO A 147 5.18 -1.14 -8.63
CA PRO A 147 5.77 -0.32 -9.68
C PRO A 147 6.21 -1.14 -10.91
N ALA A 148 6.36 -0.46 -12.05
CA ALA A 148 6.94 -1.04 -13.27
C ALA A 148 8.35 -1.59 -13.03
N GLY A 149 8.69 -2.68 -13.71
CA GLY A 149 9.97 -3.40 -13.56
C GLY A 149 10.01 -4.38 -12.39
N MET A 150 9.06 -4.31 -11.45
CA MET A 150 9.03 -5.20 -10.30
C MET A 150 8.90 -6.67 -10.74
N PRO A 151 9.83 -7.56 -10.34
CA PRO A 151 9.78 -8.95 -10.73
C PRO A 151 8.75 -9.74 -9.91
N PHE A 152 8.19 -10.77 -10.53
CA PHE A 152 7.38 -11.79 -9.88
C PHE A 152 8.06 -13.17 -10.01
N PRO A 153 7.73 -14.14 -9.14
CA PRO A 153 8.18 -15.52 -9.30
C PRO A 153 7.86 -16.06 -10.70
N GLY A 154 8.75 -16.91 -11.25
CA GLY A 154 8.61 -17.44 -12.61
C GLY A 154 9.25 -16.58 -13.71
N GLY A 155 9.88 -15.45 -13.36
CA GLY A 155 10.61 -14.60 -14.30
C GLY A 155 9.78 -13.51 -14.95
N PHE A 156 8.53 -13.33 -14.51
CA PHE A 156 7.66 -12.26 -14.96
C PHE A 156 8.06 -10.91 -14.33
N THR A 157 7.64 -9.81 -14.96
CA THR A 157 7.87 -8.46 -14.46
C THR A 157 6.67 -7.58 -14.75
N VAL A 158 6.37 -6.63 -13.88
CA VAL A 158 5.40 -5.56 -14.19
C VAL A 158 5.92 -4.75 -15.37
N ARG A 159 5.10 -4.54 -16.39
CA ARG A 159 5.45 -3.75 -17.57
C ARG A 159 4.69 -2.43 -17.59
N GLU A 160 5.28 -1.43 -18.22
CA GLU A 160 4.60 -0.16 -18.53
C GLU A 160 4.70 0.08 -20.03
N HIS A 161 3.55 0.37 -20.65
CA HIS A 161 3.46 0.74 -22.06
C HIS A 161 2.43 1.85 -22.23
N ASP A 162 2.84 2.95 -22.86
CA ASP A 162 1.99 4.13 -23.11
C ASP A 162 1.26 4.65 -21.85
N GLY A 163 1.95 4.66 -20.71
CA GLY A 163 1.41 5.10 -19.41
C GLY A 163 0.41 4.13 -18.78
N VAL A 164 0.22 2.94 -19.35
CA VAL A 164 -0.58 1.85 -18.78
C VAL A 164 0.35 0.81 -18.15
N VAL A 165 0.07 0.46 -16.90
CA VAL A 165 0.83 -0.56 -16.17
C VAL A 165 0.13 -1.91 -16.28
N TYR A 166 0.88 -2.93 -16.67
CA TYR A 166 0.45 -4.31 -16.86
C TYR A 166 1.12 -5.20 -15.82
N CYS A 167 0.30 -5.94 -15.06
CA CYS A 167 0.75 -6.83 -14.01
C CYS A 167 0.47 -8.29 -14.42
N PRO A 168 1.49 -9.18 -14.36
CA PRO A 168 1.37 -10.56 -14.84
C PRO A 168 0.39 -11.43 -14.05
N ILE A 169 0.05 -11.00 -12.83
CA ILE A 169 -0.75 -11.75 -11.87
C ILE A 169 -2.04 -11.02 -11.46
N ARG A 170 -2.43 -9.93 -12.15
CA ARG A 170 -3.57 -9.08 -11.74
C ARG A 170 -4.86 -9.87 -11.55
N ASP A 171 -5.15 -10.76 -12.49
CA ASP A 171 -6.36 -11.58 -12.51
C ASP A 171 -6.12 -13.00 -11.97
N LYS A 172 -4.84 -13.41 -11.86
CA LYS A 172 -4.44 -14.72 -11.34
C LYS A 172 -4.47 -14.77 -9.80
N GLU A 173 -4.21 -13.64 -9.14
CA GLU A 173 -4.17 -13.54 -7.67
C GLU A 173 -5.38 -12.77 -7.10
N LYS A 174 -6.45 -12.64 -7.89
CA LYS A 174 -7.70 -11.99 -7.46
C LYS A 174 -8.41 -12.76 -6.33
N ASP A 175 -8.21 -14.07 -6.30
CA ASP A 175 -8.81 -14.95 -5.29
C ASP A 175 -7.99 -14.99 -3.98
N VAL A 176 -6.84 -14.30 -3.93
CA VAL A 176 -6.07 -14.16 -2.68
C VAL A 176 -6.80 -13.22 -1.75
N GLU A 177 -7.28 -13.80 -0.64
CA GLU A 177 -7.94 -13.04 0.41
C GLU A 177 -7.05 -11.89 0.89
N TYR A 178 -7.68 -10.73 1.04
CA TYR A 178 -7.04 -9.52 1.55
C TYR A 178 -5.92 -8.93 0.68
N SER A 179 -5.75 -9.43 -0.55
CA SER A 179 -4.77 -8.89 -1.49
C SER A 179 -5.20 -7.53 -2.04
N ILE A 180 -4.25 -6.58 -2.08
CA ILE A 180 -4.46 -5.30 -2.79
C ILE A 180 -4.64 -5.51 -4.31
N CYS A 181 -4.29 -6.70 -4.83
CA CYS A 181 -4.38 -6.99 -6.26
C CYS A 181 -5.78 -6.67 -6.76
N ASN A 182 -6.83 -7.06 -6.04
CA ASN A 182 -8.23 -6.83 -6.38
C ASN A 182 -8.60 -5.37 -6.68
N PHE A 183 -7.85 -4.43 -6.13
CA PHE A 183 -8.14 -3.00 -6.22
C PHE A 183 -7.13 -2.25 -7.11
N CYS A 184 -6.07 -2.94 -7.54
CA CYS A 184 -4.95 -2.33 -8.27
C CYS A 184 -5.42 -1.79 -9.63
N PRO A 185 -5.06 -0.54 -10.01
CA PRO A 185 -5.41 0.02 -11.32
C PRO A 185 -4.59 -0.58 -12.47
N ALA A 186 -3.59 -1.43 -12.19
CA ALA A 186 -2.87 -2.15 -13.23
C ALA A 186 -3.80 -3.11 -13.98
N LYS A 187 -3.57 -3.28 -15.29
CA LYS A 187 -4.27 -4.26 -16.14
C LYS A 187 -3.60 -5.64 -16.05
N GLN A 188 -4.35 -6.69 -16.33
CA GLN A 188 -3.75 -8.00 -16.58
C GLN A 188 -2.84 -7.91 -17.80
N ASP A 189 -1.66 -8.51 -17.68
CA ASP A 189 -0.77 -8.72 -18.80
C ASP A 189 -1.17 -10.01 -19.53
N ASP A 190 -1.72 -9.89 -20.74
CA ASP A 190 -2.15 -11.04 -21.56
C ASP A 190 -0.97 -11.76 -22.25
N GLU A 191 0.24 -11.18 -22.20
CA GLU A 191 1.44 -11.83 -22.74
C GLU A 191 1.99 -12.94 -21.80
N PHE A 192 1.37 -13.15 -20.62
CA PHE A 192 1.80 -14.11 -19.60
C PHE A 192 0.66 -14.92 -18.95
#